data_AF-A0A3C0TED0-F1
#
_entry.id   AF-A0A3C0TED0-F1
#
_cell.length_a   1.000
_cell.length_b   1.000
_cell.length_c   1.000
_cell.angle_alpha   90.00
_cell.angle_beta   90.00
_cell.angle_gamma   90.00
#
_symmetry.space_group_name_H-M   'P 1'
#
loop_
_entity.id
_entity.type
_entity.pdbx_description
1 polymer ?
#
loop_
_entity_poly.entity_id
_entity_poly.type
_entity_poly.pdbx_seq_one_letter_code
_entity_poly.pdbx_strand_id
1 'polypeptide(L)'
;MKAIQDCIIGNTAVRIIDTGRRIRVIDVEKQKALRQFKKTVAAMILAAVFSFSSTLLVIDKQSDETMLSKQVYSLKTEIDTLERENKILEKNITDDKLTYKEIYKKATAMGMSFPDSRRIATYKYKKGSGIRIYQMP
;
A
#
# COMPACT_ATOMS: atom_id res chain seq x y z
N MET A 1 -24.82 35.99 42.84
CA MET A 1 -24.12 36.07 44.13
C MET A 1 -23.64 37.50 44.30
N LYS A 2 -24.10 38.21 45.33
CA LYS A 2 -23.71 39.61 45.57
C LYS A 2 -22.72 39.61 46.73
N ALA A 3 -21.51 40.13 46.51
CA ALA A 3 -20.57 40.35 47.61
C ALA A 3 -21.14 41.46 48.48
N ILE A 4 -21.26 41.21 49.78
CA ILE A 4 -21.81 42.20 50.71
C ILE A 4 -20.70 43.14 51.14
N GLN A 5 -19.52 42.59 51.44
CA GLN A 5 -18.41 43.36 51.97
C GLN A 5 -17.07 42.65 51.75
N ASP A 6 -16.07 43.42 51.34
CA ASP A 6 -14.66 43.02 51.36
C ASP A 6 -14.03 43.63 52.62
N CYS A 7 -13.43 42.79 53.47
CA CYS A 7 -12.79 43.24 54.70
C CYS A 7 -11.44 42.54 54.91
N ILE A 8 -10.56 43.18 55.68
CA ILE A 8 -9.28 42.63 56.09
C ILE A 8 -9.42 42.23 57.55
N ILE A 9 -9.20 40.96 57.87
CA ILE A 9 -9.23 40.43 59.24
C ILE A 9 -7.81 40.00 59.57
N GLY A 10 -7.15 40.76 60.46
CA GLY A 10 -5.73 40.57 60.75
C GLY A 10 -4.89 40.87 59.51
N ASN A 11 -4.18 39.86 59.01
CA ASN A 11 -3.33 39.96 57.81
C ASN A 11 -3.96 39.33 56.55
N THR A 12 -5.23 38.92 56.61
CA THR A 12 -5.88 38.15 55.54
C THR A 12 -7.02 38.95 54.91
N ALA A 13 -7.05 39.01 53.58
CA ALA A 13 -8.15 39.62 52.83
C ALA A 13 -9.29 38.62 52.61
N VAL A 14 -10.48 38.98 53.08
CA VAL A 14 -11.63 38.09 53.13
C VAL A 14 -12.85 38.74 52.49
N ARG A 15 -13.59 37.97 51.70
CA ARG A 15 -14.83 38.40 51.05
C ARG A 15 -16.02 37.70 51.66
N ILE A 16 -16.95 38.47 52.19
CA ILE A 16 -18.19 37.97 52.76
C ILE A 16 -19.28 38.04 51.69
N ILE A 17 -19.83 36.88 51.35
CA ILE A 17 -20.83 36.73 50.29
C ILE A 17 -22.13 36.23 50.92
N ASP A 18 -23.24 36.92 50.60
CA ASP A 18 -24.56 36.35 50.85
C ASP A 18 -24.92 35.37 49.74
N THR A 19 -25.27 34.16 50.13
CA THR A 19 -25.85 33.17 49.20
C THR A 19 -27.37 33.06 49.32
N GLY A 20 -28.01 33.98 50.07
CA GLY A 20 -29.47 34.05 50.28
C GLY A 20 -30.00 33.04 51.30
N ARG A 21 -29.25 31.96 51.56
CA ARG A 21 -29.55 30.97 52.61
C ARG A 21 -28.58 31.02 53.78
N ARG A 22 -27.33 31.41 53.54
CA ARG A 22 -26.23 31.48 54.52
C ARG A 22 -25.18 32.49 54.06
N ILE A 23 -24.50 33.10 55.02
CA ILE A 23 -23.34 33.95 54.80
C ILE A 23 -22.10 33.05 54.66
N ARG A 24 -21.33 33.23 53.58
CA ARG A 24 -20.06 32.55 53.37
C ARG A 24 -18.90 33.52 53.40
N VAL A 25 -17.87 33.14 54.12
CA VAL A 25 -16.62 33.89 54.28
C VAL A 25 -15.56 33.21 53.43
N ILE A 26 -15.05 33.91 52.42
CA ILE A 26 -14.10 33.36 51.45
C ILE A 26 -12.78 34.11 51.53
N ASP A 27 -11.69 33.39 51.76
CA ASP A 27 -10.34 33.90 51.62
C ASP A 27 -10.03 34.17 50.14
N VAL A 28 -9.74 35.44 49.83
CA VAL A 28 -9.58 35.92 48.46
C VAL A 28 -8.30 35.38 47.83
N GLU A 29 -7.23 35.21 48.61
CA GLU A 29 -5.93 34.74 48.12
C GLU A 29 -5.98 33.24 47.80
N LYS A 30 -6.52 32.45 48.73
CA LYS A 30 -6.71 31.00 48.49
C LYS A 30 -7.62 30.74 47.31
N GLN A 31 -8.68 31.53 47.15
CA GLN A 31 -9.59 31.38 46.01
C GLN A 31 -8.92 31.75 44.68
N LYS A 32 -8.08 32.80 44.65
CA LYS A 32 -7.27 33.16 43.47
C LYS A 32 -6.27 32.05 43.12
N ALA A 33 -5.54 31.52 44.10
CA ALA A 33 -4.60 30.43 43.90
C ALA A 33 -5.28 29.18 43.34
N LEU A 34 -6.42 28.77 43.91
CA LEU A 34 -7.22 27.65 43.42
C LEU A 34 -7.74 27.86 41.99
N ARG A 35 -8.14 29.09 41.64
CA ARG A 35 -8.55 29.42 40.26
C ARG A 35 -7.39 29.35 39.28
N GLN A 36 -6.22 29.83 39.67
CA GLN A 36 -5.03 29.72 38.82
C GLN A 36 -4.63 28.27 38.63
N PHE A 37 -4.57 27.47 39.70
CA PHE A 37 -4.26 26.05 39.64
C PHE A 37 -5.22 25.28 38.72
N LYS A 38 -6.52 25.55 38.79
CA LYS A 38 -7.51 24.95 37.88
C LYS A 38 -7.26 25.31 36.41
N LYS A 39 -6.85 26.55 36.12
CA LYS A 39 -6.51 26.98 34.76
C LYS A 39 -5.25 26.29 34.25
N THR A 40 -4.21 26.17 35.07
CA THR A 40 -2.97 25.46 34.68
C THR A 40 -3.21 23.98 34.45
N VAL A 41 -4.00 23.32 35.32
CA VAL A 41 -4.38 21.91 35.13
C VAL A 41 -5.18 21.72 33.85
N ALA A 42 -6.17 22.58 33.58
CA ALA A 42 -6.94 22.51 32.33
C ALA A 42 -6.06 22.72 31.09
N ALA A 43 -5.11 23.65 31.14
CA ALA A 43 -4.16 23.88 30.05
C ALA A 43 -3.21 22.69 29.84
N MET A 44 -2.73 22.05 30.90
CA MET A 44 -1.92 20.83 30.80
C MET A 44 -2.69 19.67 30.18
N ILE A 45 -3.96 19.47 30.57
CA ILE A 45 -4.80 18.43 29.98
C ILE A 45 -5.00 18.68 28.48
N LEU A 46 -5.31 19.92 28.09
CA LEU A 46 -5.44 20.29 26.68
C LEU A 46 -4.14 20.06 25.90
N ALA A 47 -2.99 20.44 26.45
CA ALA A 47 -1.69 20.22 25.83
C ALA A 47 -1.37 18.73 25.68
N ALA A 48 -1.71 17.91 26.68
CA ALA A 48 -1.51 16.47 26.65
C ALA A 48 -2.38 15.80 25.57
N VAL A 49 -3.67 16.16 25.50
CA VAL A 49 -4.58 15.66 24.46
C VAL A 49 -4.11 16.05 23.06
N PHE A 50 -3.67 17.29 22.88
CA PHE A 50 -3.15 17.78 21.60
C PHE A 50 -1.87 17.05 21.18
N SER A 51 -0.96 16.81 22.13
CA SER A 51 0.27 16.07 21.86
C SER A 51 -0.04 14.62 21.46
N PHE A 52 -0.95 13.96 22.18
CA PHE A 52 -1.35 12.58 21.90
C PHE A 52 -2.06 12.45 20.53
N SER A 53 -2.96 13.37 20.19
CA SER A 53 -3.64 13.33 18.89
C SER A 53 -2.67 13.55 17.73
N SER A 54 -1.70 14.45 17.89
CA SER A 54 -0.68 14.69 16.87
C SER A 54 0.14 13.43 16.57
N THR A 55 0.48 12.64 17.60
CA THR A 55 1.25 11.40 17.42
C THR A 55 0.46 10.32 16.68
N LEU A 56 -0.86 10.21 16.91
CA LEU A 56 -1.70 9.22 16.20
C LEU A 56 -1.80 9.53 14.70
N LEU A 57 -1.97 10.81 14.34
CA LEU A 57 -2.03 11.21 12.93
C LEU A 57 -0.72 10.92 12.18
N VAL A 58 0.42 11.06 12.84
CA VAL A 58 1.73 10.74 12.23
C VAL A 58 1.86 9.24 11.98
N ILE A 59 1.40 8.41 12.93
CA ILE A 59 1.44 6.95 12.78
C ILE A 59 0.55 6.50 11.62
N ASP A 60 -0.67 7.05 11.50
CA ASP A 60 -1.57 6.71 10.39
C ASP A 60 -0.94 7.08 9.04
N LYS A 61 -0.35 8.27 8.93
CA LYS A 61 0.35 8.71 7.72
C LYS A 61 1.54 7.83 7.36
N GLN A 62 2.33 7.43 8.35
CA GLN A 62 3.46 6.54 8.12
C GLN A 62 2.98 5.15 7.69
N SER A 63 1.86 4.67 8.24
CA SER A 63 1.27 3.40 7.83
C SER A 63 0.77 3.45 6.38
N ASP A 64 0.12 4.54 5.96
CA ASP A 64 -0.35 4.75 4.58
C ASP A 64 0.81 4.80 3.59
N GLU A 65 1.91 5.49 3.90
CA GLU A 65 3.11 5.54 3.06
C GLU A 65 3.75 4.16 2.88
N THR A 66 3.83 3.37 3.96
CA THR A 66 4.37 2.01 3.87
C THR A 66 3.45 1.07 3.08
N MET A 67 2.13 1.28 3.13
CA MET A 67 1.19 0.47 2.36
C MET A 67 1.22 0.84 0.87
N LEU A 68 1.29 2.14 0.56
CA LEU A 68 1.41 2.63 -0.80
C LEU A 68 2.71 2.14 -1.46
N SER A 69 3.83 2.17 -0.74
CA SER A 69 5.11 1.67 -1.27
C SER A 69 5.08 0.16 -1.55
N LYS A 70 4.39 -0.63 -0.72
CA LYS A 70 4.15 -2.06 -0.97
C LYS A 70 3.31 -2.29 -2.23
N GLN A 71 2.24 -1.52 -2.42
CA GLN A 71 1.40 -1.61 -3.62
C GLN A 71 2.16 -1.21 -4.88
N VAL A 72 2.94 -0.12 -4.82
CA VAL A 72 3.80 0.30 -5.93
C VAL A 72 4.84 -0.77 -6.24
N TYR A 73 5.44 -1.38 -5.22
CA TYR A 73 6.39 -2.47 -5.41
C TYR A 73 5.74 -3.69 -6.06
N SER A 74 4.56 -4.12 -5.59
CA SER A 74 3.84 -5.27 -6.16
C SER A 74 3.46 -5.02 -7.62
N LEU A 75 2.92 -3.84 -7.92
CA LEU A 75 2.57 -3.43 -9.28
C LEU A 75 3.80 -3.39 -10.19
N LYS A 76 4.93 -2.87 -9.70
CA LYS A 76 6.18 -2.87 -10.46
C LYS A 76 6.67 -4.28 -10.78
N THR A 77 6.61 -5.20 -9.81
CA THR A 77 6.94 -6.61 -10.08
C THR A 77 5.99 -7.24 -11.09
N GLU A 78 4.69 -6.93 -11.04
CA GLU A 78 3.70 -7.45 -11.99
C GLU A 78 3.98 -6.95 -13.41
N ILE A 79 4.30 -5.66 -13.57
CA ILE A 79 4.73 -5.08 -14.85
C ILE A 79 6.00 -5.77 -15.35
N ASP A 80 7.02 -5.92 -14.50
CA ASP A 80 8.27 -6.60 -14.87
C ASP A 80 8.03 -8.05 -15.31
N THR A 81 7.11 -8.77 -14.67
CA THR A 81 6.73 -10.13 -15.08
C THR A 81 6.01 -10.14 -16.42
N LEU A 82 5.04 -9.24 -16.62
CA LEU A 82 4.29 -9.13 -17.88
C LEU A 82 5.19 -8.70 -19.04
N GLU A 83 6.15 -7.80 -18.81
CA GLU A 83 7.14 -7.43 -19.83
C GLU A 83 8.02 -8.60 -20.24
N ARG A 84 8.43 -9.45 -19.28
CA ARG A 84 9.20 -10.67 -19.58
C ARG A 84 8.36 -11.67 -20.36
N GLU A 85 7.11 -11.90 -19.94
CA GLU A 85 6.20 -12.80 -20.63
C GLU A 85 5.94 -12.34 -22.06
N ASN A 86 5.68 -11.05 -22.27
CA ASN A 86 5.52 -10.48 -23.62
C ASN A 86 6.79 -10.66 -24.47
N LYS A 87 7.98 -10.42 -23.92
CA LYS A 87 9.25 -10.66 -24.64
C LYS A 87 9.44 -12.14 -25.01
N ILE A 88 9.02 -13.07 -24.14
CA ILE A 88 9.07 -14.51 -24.43
C ILE A 88 8.07 -14.86 -25.53
N LEU A 89 6.84 -14.32 -25.46
CA LEU A 89 5.82 -14.51 -26.47
C LEU A 89 6.26 -13.95 -27.83
N GLU A 90 6.87 -12.77 -27.88
CA GLU A 90 7.43 -12.20 -29.11
C GLU A 90 8.55 -13.07 -29.71
N LYS A 91 9.43 -13.62 -28.86
CA LYS A 91 10.45 -14.58 -29.31
C LYS A 91 9.82 -15.85 -29.85
N ASN A 92 8.88 -16.46 -29.13
CA ASN A 92 8.17 -17.65 -29.58
C ASN A 92 7.42 -17.39 -30.89
N ILE A 93 6.76 -16.25 -31.04
CA ILE A 93 6.12 -15.86 -32.30
C ILE A 93 7.14 -15.71 -33.42
N THR A 94 8.33 -15.16 -33.14
CA THR A 94 9.40 -15.02 -34.13
C THR A 94 9.97 -16.38 -34.54
N ASP A 95 10.17 -17.27 -33.56
CA ASP A 95 10.64 -18.64 -33.77
C ASP A 95 9.58 -19.49 -34.49
N ASP A 96 8.29 -19.31 -34.19
CA ASP A 96 7.19 -19.99 -34.89
C ASP A 96 6.95 -19.40 -36.29
N LYS A 97 7.27 -18.11 -36.50
CA LYS A 97 7.26 -17.44 -37.80
C LYS A 97 8.54 -17.66 -38.60
N LEU A 98 9.41 -18.61 -38.22
CA LEU A 98 10.53 -19.05 -39.06
C LEU A 98 9.99 -19.42 -40.44
N THR A 99 10.15 -18.48 -41.36
CA THR A 99 9.56 -18.59 -42.68
C THR A 99 10.36 -19.65 -43.42
N TYR A 100 9.69 -20.55 -44.17
CA TYR A 100 10.34 -21.63 -44.94
C TYR A 100 11.59 -21.16 -45.72
N LYS A 101 11.54 -19.92 -46.23
CA LYS A 101 12.64 -19.25 -46.92
C LYS A 101 13.90 -19.08 -46.08
N GLU A 102 13.77 -18.75 -44.80
CA GLU A 102 14.90 -18.58 -43.88
C GLU A 102 15.49 -19.92 -43.46
N ILE A 103 14.63 -20.91 -43.20
CA ILE A 103 15.02 -22.30 -42.96
C ILE A 103 15.82 -22.82 -44.15
N TYR A 104 15.30 -22.63 -45.37
CA TYR A 104 15.95 -23.06 -46.60
C TYR A 104 17.31 -22.38 -46.82
N LYS A 105 17.41 -21.07 -46.57
CA LYS A 105 18.67 -20.32 -46.67
C LYS A 105 19.71 -20.80 -45.66
N LYS A 106 19.30 -21.11 -44.43
CA LYS A 106 20.18 -21.64 -43.38
C LYS A 106 20.63 -23.08 -43.68
N ALA A 107 19.73 -23.93 -44.14
CA ALA A 107 20.02 -25.31 -44.51
C ALA A 107 21.02 -25.39 -45.68
N THR A 108 20.84 -24.56 -46.71
CA THR A 108 21.76 -24.47 -47.84
C THR A 108 23.13 -23.93 -47.43
N ALA A 109 23.19 -22.94 -46.52
CA ALA A 109 24.45 -22.45 -45.95
C ALA A 109 25.19 -23.51 -45.10
N MET A 110 24.47 -24.45 -44.51
CA MET A 110 25.02 -25.62 -43.80
C MET A 110 25.41 -26.77 -44.73
N GLY A 111 25.31 -26.61 -46.05
CA GLY A 111 25.68 -27.62 -47.05
C GLY A 111 24.61 -28.68 -47.31
N MET A 112 23.37 -28.49 -46.83
CA MET A 112 22.26 -29.39 -47.16
C MET A 112 21.77 -29.12 -48.59
N SER A 113 21.80 -30.15 -49.43
CA SER A 113 21.21 -30.12 -50.78
C SER A 113 19.80 -30.74 -50.78
N PHE A 114 18.91 -30.22 -51.62
CA PHE A 114 17.58 -30.81 -51.79
C PHE A 114 17.70 -32.26 -52.31
N PRO A 115 16.95 -33.23 -51.77
CA PRO A 115 17.06 -34.62 -52.19
C PRO A 115 16.61 -34.80 -53.64
N ASP A 116 17.32 -35.68 -54.34
CA ASP A 116 17.04 -35.98 -55.74
C ASP A 116 15.68 -36.68 -55.88
N SER A 117 14.94 -36.40 -56.97
CA SER A 117 13.53 -36.80 -57.13
C SER A 117 13.27 -38.30 -57.00
N ARG A 118 14.30 -39.13 -57.24
CA ARG A 118 14.28 -40.60 -57.08
C ARG A 118 14.26 -41.08 -55.63
N ARG A 119 14.61 -40.21 -54.67
CA ARG A 119 14.65 -40.50 -53.22
C ARG A 119 13.43 -39.96 -52.47
N ILE A 120 12.52 -39.29 -53.15
CA ILE A 120 11.31 -38.69 -52.56
C ILE A 120 10.17 -39.72 -52.61
N ALA A 121 9.95 -40.44 -51.50
CA ALA A 121 8.80 -41.33 -51.38
C ALA A 121 7.52 -40.50 -51.31
N THR A 122 6.69 -40.57 -52.35
CA THR A 122 5.41 -39.84 -52.41
C THR A 122 4.28 -40.71 -51.88
N TYR A 123 3.66 -40.34 -50.76
CA TYR A 123 2.52 -41.08 -50.22
C TYR A 123 1.22 -40.60 -50.86
N LYS A 124 0.49 -41.48 -51.54
CA LYS A 124 -0.89 -41.20 -51.96
C LYS A 124 -1.83 -41.61 -50.84
N TYR A 125 -2.41 -40.64 -50.14
CA TYR A 125 -3.41 -40.89 -49.12
C TYR A 125 -4.66 -41.52 -49.76
N LYS A 126 -4.92 -42.79 -49.44
CA LYS A 126 -6.21 -43.45 -49.66
C LYS A 126 -6.91 -43.58 -48.31
N LYS A 127 -8.13 -43.05 -48.21
CA LYS A 127 -9.00 -43.22 -47.04
C LYS A 127 -9.54 -44.66 -47.08
N GLY A 128 -9.09 -45.56 -46.19
CA GLY A 128 -9.66 -46.91 -46.11
C GLY A 128 -8.87 -47.94 -45.29
N SER A 129 -9.51 -48.41 -44.24
CA SER A 129 -9.23 -49.51 -43.29
C SER A 129 -8.49 -50.75 -43.80
N GLY A 130 -7.54 -51.24 -42.99
CA GLY A 130 -7.01 -52.60 -43.04
C GLY A 130 -5.52 -52.66 -42.73
N ILE A 131 -5.16 -53.13 -41.52
CA ILE A 131 -3.79 -53.48 -41.15
C ILE A 131 -3.29 -54.50 -42.19
N ARG A 132 -2.24 -54.17 -42.93
CA ARG A 132 -1.51 -55.11 -43.77
C ARG A 132 -0.11 -55.27 -43.23
N ILE A 133 0.10 -56.42 -42.59
CA ILE A 133 1.39 -56.95 -42.19
C ILE A 133 2.17 -57.24 -43.47
N TYR A 134 3.40 -56.73 -43.59
CA TYR A 134 4.30 -57.12 -44.67
C TYR A 134 5.23 -58.22 -44.17
N GLN A 135 5.13 -59.40 -44.79
CA GLN A 135 6.21 -60.39 -44.85
C GLN A 135 7.22 -59.92 -45.90
N MET A 136 8.50 -59.91 -45.53
CA MET A 136 9.61 -59.80 -46.48
C MET A 136 9.89 -61.17 -47.12
N PRO A 137 10.45 -61.21 -48.35
CA PRO A 137 10.97 -62.44 -48.94
C PRO A 137 12.15 -63.01 -48.14
#